data_AF-A0A5D2IBY8-F1
#
_entry.id   AF-A0A5D2IBY8-F1
#
_cell.length_a   1.000
_cell.length_b   1.000
_cell.length_c   1.000
_cell.angle_alpha   90.00
_cell.angle_beta   90.00
_cell.angle_gamma   90.00
#
_symmetry.space_group_name_H-M   'P 1'
#
loop_
_entity.id
_entity.type
_entity.pdbx_description
1 polymer ?
#
loop_
_entity_poly.entity_id
_entity_poly.type
_entity_poly.pdbx_seq_one_letter_code
_entity_poly.pdbx_strand_id
1 'polypeptide(L)'
;MRNKIGSWLLRSMEESNLQLFSLISIWISSKIHDSRALSVKCLKSLGDEFIKDQHFTIRDFVEAEVVFLQVLNFEIGISNVAFIFLEEFFIQFKGVAKVGGLVSFEACMDVMDLLYEKEETSLLFSAPRSLAASILVASYVVTVPKQQWEFPVLPWVKFVTSYKEEDIVEKVKDILTHVFEPHS
;
A
#
# COMPACT_ATOMS: atom_id res chain seq x y z
N MET A 1 25.88 23.67 7.47
CA MET A 1 25.64 24.01 6.06
C MET A 1 25.16 22.76 5.33
N ARG A 2 23.83 22.54 5.23
CA ARG A 2 23.28 21.43 4.43
C ARG A 2 23.31 21.87 2.97
N ASN A 3 24.29 21.36 2.23
CA ASN A 3 24.38 21.59 0.81
C ASN A 3 23.09 21.09 0.13
N LYS A 4 22.33 22.00 -0.49
CA LYS A 4 21.39 21.71 -1.58
C LYS A 4 22.18 21.23 -2.82
N ILE A 5 22.98 20.18 -2.65
CA ILE A 5 23.48 19.39 -3.77
C ILE A 5 22.31 18.45 -4.05
N GLY A 6 21.53 18.74 -5.09
CA GLY A 6 20.59 17.75 -5.60
C GLY A 6 21.38 16.45 -5.78
N SER A 7 21.00 15.40 -5.06
CA SER A 7 21.64 14.09 -5.17
C SER A 7 21.72 13.71 -6.64
N TRP A 8 22.82 13.12 -7.10
CA TRP A 8 22.95 12.67 -8.49
C TRP A 8 21.76 11.79 -8.89
N LEU A 9 21.26 11.00 -7.95
CA LEU A 9 20.12 10.12 -8.09
C LEU A 9 18.79 10.88 -8.33
N LEU A 10 18.67 12.11 -7.83
CA LEU A 10 17.49 12.98 -7.96
C LEU A 10 17.65 14.06 -9.05
N ARG A 11 18.81 14.17 -9.70
CA ARG A 11 19.09 15.20 -10.71
C ARG A 11 18.46 14.87 -12.07
N SER A 12 18.47 13.60 -12.45
CA SER A 12 17.69 13.08 -13.57
C SER A 12 16.93 11.86 -13.07
N MET A 13 15.61 11.94 -13.05
CA MET A 13 14.73 10.81 -12.72
C MET A 13 14.60 9.91 -13.95
N GLU A 14 15.73 9.37 -14.40
CA GLU A 14 15.80 8.40 -15.51
C GLU A 14 15.28 7.04 -15.06
N GLU A 15 14.98 6.16 -16.02
CA GLU A 15 14.43 4.83 -15.76
C GLU A 15 15.39 4.00 -14.87
N SER A 16 16.69 4.04 -15.15
CA SER A 16 17.73 3.41 -14.31
C SER A 16 17.70 3.88 -12.86
N ASN A 17 17.53 5.18 -12.64
CA ASN A 17 17.45 5.77 -11.30
C ASN A 17 16.20 5.26 -10.57
N LEU A 18 15.05 5.21 -11.25
CA LEU A 18 13.81 4.65 -10.70
C LEU A 18 13.96 3.17 -10.35
N GLN A 19 14.55 2.37 -11.24
CA GLN A 19 14.82 0.95 -10.99
C GLN A 19 15.75 0.76 -9.79
N LEU A 20 16.81 1.58 -9.67
CA LEU A 20 17.67 1.58 -8.49
C LEU A 20 16.89 1.95 -7.22
N PHE A 21 16.06 2.99 -7.26
CA PHE A 21 15.17 3.38 -6.17
C PHE A 21 14.24 2.24 -5.72
N SER A 22 13.68 1.47 -6.66
CA SER A 22 12.87 0.29 -6.36
C SER A 22 13.67 -0.79 -5.63
N LEU A 23 14.89 -1.10 -6.09
CA LEU A 23 15.78 -2.06 -5.42
C LEU A 23 16.15 -1.61 -4.01
N ILE A 24 16.42 -0.32 -3.80
CA ILE A 24 16.70 0.26 -2.48
C ILE A 24 15.47 0.19 -1.57
N SER A 25 14.27 0.45 -2.09
CA SER A 25 13.02 0.33 -1.34
C SER A 25 12.84 -1.08 -0.79
N ILE A 26 13.07 -2.10 -1.63
CA ILE A 26 13.03 -3.52 -1.24
C ILE A 26 14.12 -3.81 -0.19
N TRP A 27 15.33 -3.26 -0.37
CA TRP A 27 16.42 -3.46 0.58
C TRP A 27 16.10 -2.92 1.97
N ILE A 28 15.64 -1.67 2.04
CA ILE A 28 15.21 -1.01 3.27
C ILE A 28 14.09 -1.80 3.93
N SER A 29 13.06 -2.18 3.17
CA SER A 29 11.94 -2.98 3.68
C SER A 29 12.41 -4.31 4.30
N SER A 30 13.34 -5.02 3.65
CA SER A 30 13.89 -6.28 4.18
C SER A 30 14.61 -6.14 5.52
N LYS A 31 15.18 -4.96 5.82
CA LYS A 31 15.85 -4.66 7.08
C LYS A 31 14.88 -4.32 8.21
N ILE A 32 13.68 -3.84 7.88
CA ILE A 32 12.68 -3.38 8.85
C ILE A 32 11.80 -4.55 9.33
N HIS A 33 11.48 -5.50 8.46
CA HIS A 33 10.46 -6.52 8.74
C HIS A 33 10.96 -7.79 9.48
N ASP A 34 11.98 -7.72 10.34
CA ASP A 34 12.59 -8.88 11.06
C ASP A 34 12.98 -10.09 10.17
N SER A 35 12.93 -9.90 8.85
CA SER A 35 13.35 -10.87 7.86
C SER A 35 14.87 -10.87 7.74
N ARG A 36 15.45 -11.94 7.18
CA ARG A 36 16.87 -11.95 6.83
C ARG A 36 17.12 -10.87 5.78
N ALA A 37 17.74 -9.76 6.21
CA ALA A 37 18.04 -8.63 5.34
C ALA A 37 18.73 -9.07 4.05
N LEU A 38 18.28 -8.53 2.92
CA LEU A 38 18.92 -8.77 1.64
C LEU A 38 20.33 -8.20 1.65
N SER A 39 21.29 -8.94 1.09
CA SER A 39 22.66 -8.45 0.96
C SER A 39 22.77 -7.46 -0.20
N VAL A 40 23.63 -6.46 -0.05
CA VAL A 40 23.93 -5.51 -1.14
C VAL A 40 24.45 -6.21 -2.40
N LYS A 41 25.12 -7.37 -2.25
CA LYS A 41 25.57 -8.20 -3.38
C LYS A 41 24.41 -8.80 -4.17
N CYS A 42 23.36 -9.25 -3.48
CA CYS A 42 22.16 -9.78 -4.13
C CYS A 42 21.46 -8.68 -4.93
N LEU A 43 21.29 -7.49 -4.34
CA LEU A 43 20.68 -6.34 -5.02
C LEU A 43 21.51 -5.84 -6.19
N LYS A 44 22.84 -5.84 -6.05
CA LYS A 44 23.77 -5.52 -7.14
C LYS A 44 23.61 -6.50 -8.31
N SER A 45 23.49 -7.79 -8.03
CA SER A 45 23.26 -8.81 -9.06
C SER A 45 21.93 -8.59 -9.79
N LEU A 46 20.86 -8.27 -9.06
CA LEU A 46 19.56 -7.93 -9.65
C LEU A 46 19.64 -6.64 -10.47
N GLY A 47 20.38 -5.63 -9.98
CA GLY A 47 20.64 -4.40 -10.73
C GLY A 47 21.36 -4.65 -12.04
N ASP A 48 22.40 -5.49 -12.04
CA ASP A 48 23.12 -5.88 -13.28
C ASP A 48 22.24 -6.67 -14.26
N GLU A 49 21.26 -7.39 -13.74
CA GLU A 49 20.30 -8.16 -14.54
C GLU A 49 19.20 -7.29 -15.16
N PHE A 50 18.65 -6.32 -14.42
CA PHE A 50 17.48 -5.56 -14.86
C PHE A 50 17.80 -4.17 -15.42
N ILE A 51 18.85 -3.50 -14.93
CA ILE A 51 19.22 -2.15 -15.32
C ILE A 51 20.27 -2.24 -16.44
N LYS A 52 19.84 -2.01 -17.68
CA LYS A 52 20.68 -2.24 -18.87
C LYS A 52 21.41 -1.01 -19.38
N ASP A 53 20.88 0.15 -19.07
CA ASP A 53 21.33 1.47 -19.51
C ASP A 53 22.42 2.06 -18.59
N GLN A 54 22.56 1.56 -17.35
CA GLN A 54 23.57 2.04 -16.41
C GLN A 54 24.17 0.92 -15.54
N HIS A 55 25.48 1.00 -15.29
CA HIS A 55 26.18 0.11 -14.37
C HIS A 55 26.41 0.79 -13.02
N PHE A 56 25.60 0.43 -12.03
CA PHE A 56 25.79 0.88 -10.65
C PHE A 56 26.83 0.04 -9.92
N THR A 57 27.70 0.68 -9.17
CA THR A 57 28.66 0.07 -8.25
C THR A 57 28.01 -0.22 -6.90
N ILE A 58 28.66 -1.03 -6.05
CA ILE A 58 28.20 -1.24 -4.67
C ILE A 58 28.12 0.08 -3.90
N ARG A 59 29.01 1.03 -4.19
CA ARG A 59 28.99 2.35 -3.56
C ARG A 59 27.71 3.11 -3.92
N ASP A 60 27.27 3.04 -5.17
CA ASP A 60 26.06 3.72 -5.63
C ASP A 60 24.81 3.18 -4.90
N PHE A 61 24.74 1.88 -4.60
CA PHE A 61 23.65 1.31 -3.79
C PHE A 61 23.65 1.86 -2.35
N VAL A 62 24.83 1.97 -1.72
CA VAL A 62 24.93 2.52 -0.35
C VAL A 62 24.61 4.01 -0.32
N GLU A 63 25.04 4.77 -1.32
CA GLU A 63 24.68 6.19 -1.45
C GLU A 63 23.18 6.37 -1.71
N ALA A 64 22.60 5.55 -2.59
CA ALA A 64 21.18 5.55 -2.89
C ALA A 64 20.33 5.19 -1.67
N GLU A 65 20.81 4.30 -0.80
CA GLU A 65 20.19 4.03 0.51
C GLU A 65 20.05 5.32 1.33
N VAL A 66 21.15 6.07 1.53
CA VAL A 66 21.14 7.29 2.33
C VAL A 66 20.23 8.35 1.70
N VAL A 67 20.26 8.49 0.38
CA VAL A 67 19.41 9.43 -0.36
C VAL A 67 17.94 9.05 -0.20
N PHE A 68 17.61 7.76 -0.31
CA PHE A 68 16.26 7.24 -0.12
C PHE A 68 15.70 7.60 1.26
N LEU A 69 16.49 7.34 2.31
CA LEU A 69 16.13 7.67 3.68
C LEU A 69 15.92 9.18 3.86
N GLN A 70 16.76 10.01 3.24
CA GLN A 70 16.62 11.47 3.28
C GLN A 70 15.35 11.96 2.58
N VAL A 71 14.99 11.37 1.43
CA VAL A 71 13.74 11.68 0.71
C VAL A 71 12.52 11.38 1.60
N LEU A 72 12.59 10.29 2.36
CA LEU A 72 11.54 9.92 3.31
C LEU A 72 11.62 10.65 4.66
N ASN A 73 12.52 11.63 4.83
CA ASN A 73 12.81 12.27 6.12
C ASN A 73 13.12 11.28 7.26
N PHE A 74 13.62 10.09 6.94
CA PHE A 74 13.82 8.97 7.86
C PHE A 74 12.53 8.49 8.56
N GLU A 75 11.36 8.92 8.10
CA GLU A 75 10.05 8.49 8.59
C GLU A 75 9.64 7.20 7.89
N ILE A 76 10.31 6.10 8.25
CA ILE A 76 9.97 4.78 7.73
C ILE A 76 9.29 3.99 8.82
N GLY A 77 8.01 3.72 8.62
CA GLY A 77 7.19 2.99 9.57
C GLY A 77 6.11 2.18 8.87
N ILE A 78 5.75 1.07 9.52
CA ILE A 78 4.62 0.20 9.14
C ILE A 78 3.25 0.86 9.41
N SER A 79 3.22 1.98 10.13
CA SER A 79 2.01 2.61 10.66
C SER A 79 1.08 3.21 9.61
N ASN A 80 1.48 3.23 8.33
CA ASN A 80 0.65 3.76 7.24
C ASN A 80 0.49 2.79 6.07
N VAL A 81 0.48 1.48 6.33
CA VAL A 81 0.23 0.46 5.31
C VAL A 81 -1.25 0.06 5.34
N ALA A 82 -1.94 0.16 4.20
CA ALA A 82 -3.39 -0.11 4.10
C ALA A 82 -3.74 -1.55 4.56
N PHE A 83 -2.90 -2.53 4.22
CA PHE A 83 -3.07 -3.92 4.65
C PHE A 83 -3.15 -4.07 6.18
N ILE A 84 -2.28 -3.38 6.93
CA ILE A 84 -2.25 -3.48 8.39
C ILE A 84 -3.55 -2.94 8.99
N PHE A 85 -4.05 -1.81 8.49
CA PHE A 85 -5.34 -1.27 8.90
C PHE A 85 -6.50 -2.19 8.51
N LEU A 86 -6.43 -2.83 7.34
CA LEU A 86 -7.47 -3.72 6.85
C LEU A 86 -7.57 -4.97 7.75
N GLU A 87 -6.44 -5.59 8.08
CA GLU A 87 -6.37 -6.71 9.01
C GLU A 87 -6.91 -6.32 10.40
N GLU A 88 -6.50 -5.17 10.93
CA GLU A 88 -6.98 -4.65 12.21
C GLU A 88 -8.51 -4.47 12.21
N PHE A 89 -9.05 -3.78 11.19
CA PHE A 89 -10.49 -3.56 11.08
C PHE A 89 -11.25 -4.85 10.87
N PHE A 90 -10.72 -5.79 10.09
CA PHE A 90 -11.35 -7.08 9.88
C PHE A 90 -11.48 -7.89 11.18
N ILE A 91 -10.42 -7.96 11.98
CA ILE A 91 -10.41 -8.63 13.29
C ILE A 91 -11.40 -7.95 14.24
N GLN A 92 -11.38 -6.62 14.33
CA GLN A 92 -12.32 -5.86 15.16
C GLN A 92 -13.76 -6.09 14.73
N PHE A 93 -14.05 -6.03 13.42
CA PHE A 93 -15.38 -6.21 12.86
C PHE A 93 -15.97 -7.59 13.22
N LYS A 94 -15.16 -8.65 13.06
CA LYS A 94 -15.53 -10.00 13.49
C LYS A 94 -15.82 -10.11 14.99
N GLY A 95 -15.10 -9.34 15.82
CA GLY A 95 -15.32 -9.29 17.26
C GLY A 95 -16.62 -8.60 17.67
N VAL A 96 -17.06 -7.58 16.92
CA VAL A 96 -18.23 -6.75 17.29
C VAL A 96 -19.53 -7.15 16.60
N ALA A 97 -19.47 -7.89 15.48
CA ALA A 97 -20.63 -8.21 14.66
C ALA A 97 -20.63 -9.68 14.22
N LYS A 98 -21.73 -10.41 14.48
CA LYS A 98 -21.90 -11.79 13.98
C LYS A 98 -21.78 -11.88 12.46
N VAL A 99 -22.31 -10.87 11.76
CA VAL A 99 -22.22 -10.74 10.29
C VAL A 99 -20.78 -10.56 9.79
N GLY A 100 -19.84 -10.15 10.66
CA GLY A 100 -18.42 -10.15 10.33
C GLY A 100 -17.86 -11.55 10.05
N GLY A 101 -18.51 -12.61 10.55
CA GLY A 101 -18.19 -13.99 10.18
C GLY A 101 -18.50 -14.33 8.72
N LEU A 102 -19.36 -13.55 8.05
CA LEU A 102 -19.76 -13.75 6.66
C LEU A 102 -18.86 -13.02 5.66
N VAL A 103 -18.14 -11.99 6.14
CA VAL A 103 -17.16 -11.29 5.30
C VAL A 103 -15.92 -12.16 5.19
N SER A 104 -15.58 -12.56 3.96
CA SER A 104 -14.34 -13.27 3.67
C SER A 104 -13.16 -12.29 3.69
N PHE A 105 -12.07 -12.68 4.35
CA PHE A 105 -10.82 -11.92 4.27
C PHE A 105 -10.24 -11.95 2.86
N GLU A 106 -10.41 -13.07 2.16
CA GLU A 106 -10.00 -13.24 0.76
C GLU A 106 -10.69 -12.22 -0.14
N ALA A 107 -11.99 -11.98 0.03
CA ALA A 107 -12.68 -10.94 -0.73
C ALA A 107 -12.11 -9.53 -0.47
N CYS A 108 -11.61 -9.27 0.75
CA CYS A 108 -10.93 -8.01 1.04
C CYS A 108 -9.57 -7.91 0.32
N MET A 109 -8.85 -9.04 0.21
CA MET A 109 -7.60 -9.13 -0.54
C MET A 109 -7.83 -8.99 -2.04
N ASP A 110 -8.84 -9.67 -2.60
CA ASP A 110 -9.19 -9.57 -4.02
C ASP A 110 -9.53 -8.13 -4.42
N VAL A 111 -10.29 -7.43 -3.57
CA VAL A 111 -10.56 -6.00 -3.77
C VAL A 111 -9.27 -5.19 -3.68
N MET A 112 -8.40 -5.49 -2.71
CA MET A 112 -7.12 -4.78 -2.59
C MET A 112 -6.24 -5.00 -3.83
N ASP A 113 -6.10 -6.23 -4.31
CA ASP A 113 -5.31 -6.57 -5.50
C ASP A 113 -5.82 -5.83 -6.74
N LEU A 114 -7.14 -5.87 -6.98
CA LEU A 114 -7.78 -5.12 -8.08
C LEU A 114 -7.45 -3.62 -8.03
N LEU A 115 -7.47 -3.03 -6.83
CA LEU A 115 -7.16 -1.61 -6.67
C LEU A 115 -5.68 -1.31 -6.91
N TYR A 116 -4.76 -2.23 -6.58
CA TYR A 116 -3.32 -2.03 -6.80
C TYR A 116 -2.89 -2.29 -8.24
N GLU A 117 -3.68 -3.02 -9.03
CA GLU A 117 -3.43 -3.25 -10.46
C GLU A 117 -3.82 -2.06 -11.35
N LYS A 118 -4.86 -1.30 -10.97
CA LYS A 118 -5.36 -0.18 -11.78
C LYS A 118 -4.61 1.13 -11.48
N GLU A 119 -4.22 1.86 -12.53
CA GLU A 119 -3.54 3.16 -12.35
C GLU A 119 -4.53 4.25 -11.89
N GLU A 120 -5.81 4.15 -12.30
CA GLU A 120 -6.86 5.12 -11.96
C GLU A 120 -7.15 5.19 -10.45
N THR A 121 -6.91 4.09 -9.73
CA THR A 121 -7.13 3.95 -8.28
C THR A 121 -5.94 4.45 -7.46
N SER A 122 -4.86 4.93 -8.10
CA SER A 122 -3.64 5.41 -7.45
C SER A 122 -3.86 6.53 -6.42
N LEU A 123 -4.86 7.39 -6.64
CA LEU A 123 -5.25 8.47 -5.73
C LEU A 123 -5.81 7.95 -4.40
N LEU A 124 -6.34 6.73 -4.38
CA LEU A 124 -6.93 6.11 -3.19
C LEU A 124 -5.86 5.73 -2.15
N PHE A 125 -4.60 5.57 -2.55
CA PHE A 125 -3.49 5.19 -1.66
C PHE A 125 -2.99 6.33 -0.76
N SER A 126 -3.42 7.57 -1.00
CA SER A 126 -3.02 8.74 -0.21
C SER A 126 -3.49 8.67 1.26
N ALA A 127 -4.54 7.90 1.55
CA ALA A 127 -5.09 7.73 2.90
C ALA A 127 -5.30 6.23 3.23
N PRO A 128 -4.23 5.50 3.60
CA PRO A 128 -4.25 4.04 3.79
C PRO A 128 -5.32 3.53 4.76
N ARG A 129 -5.58 4.26 5.85
CA ARG A 129 -6.63 3.92 6.81
C ARG A 129 -8.05 4.07 6.23
N SER A 130 -8.29 5.13 5.46
CA SER A 130 -9.57 5.35 4.77
C SER A 130 -9.79 4.30 3.69
N LEU A 131 -8.74 3.97 2.94
CA LEU A 131 -8.74 2.93 1.93
C LEU A 131 -9.09 1.57 2.54
N ALA A 132 -8.38 1.16 3.60
CA ALA A 132 -8.63 -0.10 4.30
C ALA A 132 -10.08 -0.23 4.78
N ALA A 133 -10.63 0.84 5.37
CA ALA A 133 -12.03 0.85 5.78
C ALA A 133 -12.98 0.73 4.59
N SER A 134 -12.71 1.43 3.49
CA SER A 134 -13.52 1.39 2.27
C SER A 134 -13.49 -0.01 1.62
N ILE A 135 -12.33 -0.68 1.60
CA ILE A 135 -12.18 -2.06 1.14
C ILE A 135 -13.03 -3.01 1.98
N LEU A 136 -13.00 -2.88 3.31
CA LEU A 136 -13.81 -3.70 4.21
C LEU A 136 -15.31 -3.49 3.96
N VAL A 137 -15.77 -2.24 3.79
CA VAL A 137 -17.18 -1.94 3.49
C VAL A 137 -17.58 -2.47 2.11
N ALA A 138 -16.75 -2.30 1.08
CA ALA A 138 -17.02 -2.86 -0.25
C ALA A 138 -17.13 -4.39 -0.19
N SER A 139 -16.20 -5.05 0.50
CA SER A 139 -16.20 -6.50 0.70
C SER A 139 -17.44 -6.96 1.47
N TYR A 140 -17.88 -6.21 2.49
CA TYR A 140 -19.13 -6.47 3.20
C TYR A 140 -20.34 -6.39 2.25
N VAL A 141 -20.42 -5.35 1.42
CA VAL A 141 -21.52 -5.17 0.46
C VAL A 141 -21.56 -6.29 -0.58
N VAL A 142 -20.39 -6.77 -1.02
CA VAL A 142 -20.28 -7.84 -2.03
C VAL A 142 -20.62 -9.21 -1.43
N THR A 143 -20.13 -9.51 -0.23
CA THR A 143 -20.17 -10.88 0.34
C THR A 143 -21.36 -11.15 1.25
N VAL A 144 -21.90 -10.13 1.93
CA VAL A 144 -22.98 -10.32 2.90
C VAL A 144 -24.33 -10.18 2.21
N PRO A 145 -25.23 -11.19 2.33
CA PRO A 145 -26.58 -11.10 1.77
C PRO A 145 -27.35 -9.90 2.36
N LYS A 146 -28.07 -9.17 1.51
CA LYS A 146 -28.83 -7.96 1.91
C LYS A 146 -29.81 -8.20 3.06
N GLN A 147 -30.35 -9.41 3.18
CA GLN A 147 -31.26 -9.79 4.27
C GLN A 147 -30.57 -9.80 5.65
N GLN A 148 -29.25 -9.87 5.68
CA GLN A 148 -28.42 -9.92 6.89
C GLN A 148 -27.70 -8.58 7.13
N TRP A 149 -28.12 -7.50 6.47
CA TRP A 149 -27.57 -6.15 6.68
C TRP A 149 -28.13 -5.48 7.93
N GLU A 150 -27.99 -6.16 9.07
CA GLU A 150 -28.49 -5.69 10.37
C GLU A 150 -27.45 -4.81 11.10
N PHE A 151 -26.17 -4.92 10.75
CA PHE A 151 -25.10 -4.19 11.40
C PHE A 151 -24.85 -2.82 10.74
N PRO A 152 -24.76 -1.72 11.52
CA PRO A 152 -24.53 -0.38 10.99
C PRO A 152 -23.04 -0.19 10.63
N VAL A 153 -22.61 -0.78 9.50
CA VAL A 153 -21.19 -0.80 9.08
C VAL A 153 -20.60 0.59 8.87
N LEU A 154 -21.34 1.52 8.26
CA LEU A 154 -20.89 2.89 8.01
C LEU A 154 -20.69 3.70 9.31
N PRO A 155 -21.68 3.76 10.23
CA PRO A 155 -21.47 4.36 11.56
C PRO A 155 -20.31 3.73 12.34
N TRP A 156 -20.14 2.41 12.25
CA TRP A 156 -19.02 1.73 12.90
C TRP A 156 -17.66 2.14 12.31
N VAL A 157 -17.55 2.19 10.97
CA VAL A 157 -16.33 2.66 10.29
C VAL A 157 -16.00 4.10 10.69
N LYS A 158 -16.99 4.99 10.71
CA LYS A 158 -16.81 6.37 11.20
C LYS A 158 -16.29 6.40 12.63
N PHE A 159 -16.83 5.55 13.50
CA PHE A 159 -16.37 5.46 14.88
C PHE A 159 -14.89 5.00 14.98
N VAL A 160 -14.49 3.94 14.27
CA VAL A 160 -13.11 3.40 14.38
C VAL A 160 -12.07 4.18 13.58
N THR A 161 -12.49 5.01 12.62
CA THR A 161 -11.55 5.73 11.74
C THR A 161 -11.62 7.25 11.82
N SER A 162 -12.69 7.82 12.40
CA SER A 162 -13.00 9.25 12.38
C SER A 162 -13.25 9.87 10.99
N TYR A 163 -13.28 9.07 9.91
CA TYR A 163 -13.69 9.55 8.59
C TYR A 163 -15.21 9.75 8.53
N LYS A 164 -15.64 10.71 7.71
CA LYS A 164 -17.07 10.93 7.46
C LYS A 164 -17.65 9.77 6.66
N GLU A 165 -18.90 9.44 6.91
CA GLU A 165 -19.58 8.35 6.21
C GLU A 165 -19.68 8.66 4.71
N GLU A 166 -19.91 9.92 4.36
CA GLU A 166 -20.02 10.37 2.97
C GLU A 166 -18.72 10.12 2.18
N ASP A 167 -17.57 10.44 2.77
CA ASP A 167 -16.25 10.26 2.14
C ASP A 167 -15.95 8.77 1.93
N ILE A 168 -16.33 7.92 2.89
CA ILE A 168 -16.20 6.46 2.77
C ILE A 168 -17.14 5.92 1.69
N VAL A 169 -18.39 6.38 1.65
CA VAL A 169 -19.38 5.95 0.64
C VAL A 169 -18.92 6.31 -0.77
N GLU A 170 -18.32 7.48 -0.98
CA GLU A 170 -17.76 7.88 -2.28
C GLU A 170 -16.67 6.90 -2.73
N LYS A 171 -15.70 6.61 -1.85
CA LYS A 171 -14.64 5.62 -2.13
C LYS A 171 -15.18 4.22 -2.38
N VAL A 172 -16.17 3.78 -1.58
CA VAL A 172 -16.79 2.47 -1.77
C VAL A 172 -17.48 2.37 -3.13
N LYS A 173 -18.16 3.43 -3.59
CA LYS A 173 -18.78 3.45 -4.92
C LYS A 173 -17.74 3.34 -6.03
N ASP A 174 -16.62 4.05 -5.90
CA ASP A 174 -15.51 4.00 -6.83
C ASP A 174 -14.91 2.57 -6.90
N ILE A 175 -14.60 1.99 -5.74
CA ILE A 175 -14.14 0.60 -5.62
C ILE A 175 -15.12 -0.38 -6.27
N LEU A 176 -16.41 -0.29 -5.95
CA LEU A 176 -17.42 -1.21 -6.49
C LEU A 176 -17.60 -1.03 -7.99
N THR A 177 -17.40 0.18 -8.53
CA THR A 177 -17.40 0.40 -9.98
C THR A 177 -16.31 -0.42 -10.63
N HIS A 178 -15.10 -0.40 -10.08
CA HIS A 178 -13.99 -1.20 -10.59
C HIS A 178 -14.17 -2.71 -10.39
N VAL A 179 -14.80 -3.15 -9.30
CA VAL A 179 -15.08 -4.57 -9.03
C VAL A 179 -16.10 -5.12 -10.02
N PHE A 180 -17.11 -4.33 -10.39
CA PHE A 180 -18.19 -4.75 -11.29
C PHE A 180 -17.99 -4.32 -12.75
N GLU A 181 -16.88 -3.65 -13.08
CA GLU A 181 -16.52 -3.32 -14.45
C GLU A 181 -16.41 -4.61 -15.28
N PRO A 182 -17.15 -4.72 -16.41
CA PRO A 182 -17.05 -5.88 -17.28
C PRO A 182 -15.64 -5.93 -17.86
N HIS A 183 -14.91 -6.99 -17.52
CA HIS A 183 -13.59 -7.24 -18.07
C HIS A 183 -13.77 -7.54 -19.56
N SER A 184 -13.40 -6.57 -20.41
CA SER A 184 -13.49 -6.68 -21.88
C SER A 184 -12.27 -7.39 -22.45
#